data_AF-A0A259S4N1-F1
#
_entry.id   AF-A0A259S4N1-F1
#
_cell.length_a   1.000
_cell.length_b   1.000
_cell.length_c   1.000
_cell.angle_alpha   90.00
_cell.angle_beta   90.00
_cell.angle_gamma   90.00
#
_symmetry.space_group_name_H-M   'P 1'
#
loop_
_entity.id
_entity.type
_entity.pdbx_description
1 polymer ?
#
loop_
_entity_poly.entity_id
_entity_poly.type
_entity_poly.pdbx_seq_one_letter_code
_entity_poly.pdbx_strand_id
1 'polypeptide(L)'
;MTPEIQQMLARRQRFIKRWPVVALVAAAVTLSFYAWAFIKQPILVNPVHVVHLIQNNALDSATQSLLAIVAPLMFLTVGALLLLLLLFVTVGLINEGRLIRLLEQKQAP
;
A
#
# COMPACT_ATOMS: atom_id res chain seq x y z
N MET A 1 8.12 31.22 18.67
CA MET A 1 7.38 29.95 18.85
C MET A 1 7.56 29.49 20.29
N THR A 2 6.51 29.01 20.96
CA THR A 2 6.64 28.45 22.31
C THR A 2 7.54 27.21 22.32
N PRO A 3 8.36 27.00 23.35
CA PRO A 3 9.34 25.90 23.40
C PRO A 3 8.70 24.51 23.33
N GLU A 4 7.45 24.37 23.78
CA GLU A 4 6.66 23.14 23.69
C GLU A 4 6.34 22.75 22.23
N ILE A 5 6.00 23.74 21.40
CA ILE A 5 5.70 23.52 19.97
C ILE A 5 6.95 23.04 19.23
N GLN A 6 8.13 23.58 19.57
CA GLN A 6 9.39 23.15 18.97
C GLN A 6 9.75 21.70 19.32
N GLN A 7 9.53 21.27 20.58
CA GLN A 7 9.76 19.87 20.97
C GLN A 7 8.79 18.91 20.27
N MET A 8 7.51 19.29 20.13
CA MET A 8 6.50 18.52 19.39
C MET A 8 6.91 18.35 17.92
N LEU A 9 7.36 19.43 17.27
CA LEU A 9 7.86 19.40 15.89
C LEU A 9 9.10 18.51 15.74
N ALA A 10 10.08 18.62 16.63
CA ALA A 10 11.33 17.86 16.56
C ALA A 10 11.11 16.34 16.72
N ARG A 11 10.10 15.92 17.50
CA ARG A 11 9.70 14.51 17.58
C ARG A 11 9.06 14.04 16.27
N ARG A 12 8.13 14.81 15.71
CA ARG A 12 7.45 14.49 14.44
C ARG A 12 8.40 14.46 13.24
N GLN A 13 9.35 15.38 13.16
CA GLN A 13 10.37 15.43 12.10
C GLN A 13 11.21 14.15 12.02
N ARG A 14 11.53 13.51 13.16
CA ARG A 14 12.24 12.22 13.17
C ARG A 14 11.42 11.09 12.59
N PHE A 15 10.13 11.05 12.90
CA PHE A 15 9.19 10.10 12.30
C PHE A 15 9.03 10.34 10.80
N ILE A 16 8.82 11.60 10.38
CA ILE A 16 8.72 12.00 8.97
C ILE A 16 9.98 11.59 8.19
N LYS A 17 11.17 11.73 8.76
CA LYS A 17 12.43 11.40 8.06
C LYS A 17 12.64 9.89 7.88
N ARG A 18 12.18 9.07 8.81
CA ARG A 18 12.32 7.59 8.75
C ARG A 18 11.17 6.90 8.03
N TRP A 19 9.99 7.54 7.99
CA TRP A 19 8.79 6.98 7.38
C TRP A 19 8.96 6.51 5.93
N PRO A 20 9.61 7.25 5.01
CA PRO A 20 9.77 6.81 3.62
C PRO A 20 10.49 5.46 3.51
N VAL A 21 11.47 5.19 4.37
CA VAL A 21 12.17 3.90 4.40
C VAL A 21 11.24 2.79 4.88
N VAL A 22 10.48 3.06 5.94
CA VAL A 22 9.49 2.09 6.46
C VAL A 22 8.42 1.79 5.41
N ALA A 23 7.90 2.82 4.74
CA ALA A 23 6.92 2.68 3.67
C ALA A 23 7.49 1.89 2.47
N LEU A 24 8.74 2.14 2.10
CA LEU A 24 9.42 1.39 1.02
C LEU A 24 9.58 -0.08 1.39
N VAL A 25 10.02 -0.39 2.62
CA VAL A 25 10.12 -1.77 3.11
C VAL A 25 8.73 -2.44 3.14
N ALA A 26 7.70 -1.75 3.65
CA ALA A 26 6.34 -2.28 3.68
C ALA A 26 5.78 -2.54 2.26
N ALA A 27 6.02 -1.62 1.32
CA ALA A 27 5.63 -1.80 -0.08
C ALA A 27 6.40 -2.97 -0.73
N ALA A 28 7.70 -3.08 -0.49
CA ALA A 28 8.52 -4.18 -1.01
C ALA A 28 8.05 -5.54 -0.48
N VAL A 29 7.75 -5.64 0.82
CA VAL A 29 7.18 -6.86 1.43
C VAL A 29 5.82 -7.19 0.81
N THR A 30 4.96 -6.18 0.64
CA THR A 30 3.64 -6.35 0.01
C THR A 30 3.78 -6.88 -1.41
N LEU A 31 4.60 -6.23 -2.25
CA LEU A 31 4.82 -6.66 -3.63
C LEU A 31 5.43 -8.06 -3.71
N SER A 32 6.40 -8.37 -2.84
CA SER A 32 7.03 -9.69 -2.78
C SER A 32 6.02 -10.78 -2.40
N PHE A 33 5.11 -10.48 -1.47
CA PHE A 33 4.03 -11.38 -1.09
C PHE A 33 3.06 -11.64 -2.25
N TYR A 34 2.64 -10.60 -2.98
CA TYR A 34 1.80 -10.78 -4.17
C TYR A 34 2.51 -11.57 -5.28
N ALA A 35 3.79 -11.30 -5.52
CA ALA A 35 4.59 -12.05 -6.50
C ALA A 35 4.73 -13.53 -6.11
N TRP A 36 5.00 -13.81 -4.84
CA TRP A 36 5.05 -15.17 -4.31
C TRP A 36 3.70 -15.88 -4.43
N ALA A 37 2.61 -15.21 -4.04
CA ALA A 37 1.27 -15.75 -4.09
C ALA A 37 0.80 -16.02 -5.53
N PHE A 38 1.22 -15.21 -6.50
CA PHE A 38 0.94 -15.43 -7.92
C PHE A 38 1.57 -16.73 -8.45
N ILE A 39 2.76 -17.11 -7.96
CA ILE A 39 3.47 -18.32 -8.40
C ILE A 39 2.99 -19.56 -7.63
N LYS A 40 2.87 -19.46 -6.30
CA LYS A 40 2.59 -20.61 -5.43
C LYS A 40 1.10 -20.89 -5.24
N GLN A 41 0.26 -19.86 -5.28
CA GLN A 41 -1.17 -19.97 -5.01
C GLN A 41 -1.98 -19.18 -6.04
N PRO A 42 -1.89 -19.54 -7.34
CA PRO A 42 -2.48 -18.77 -8.43
C PRO A 42 -4.01 -18.66 -8.32
N ILE A 43 -4.67 -19.60 -7.64
CA ILE A 43 -6.11 -19.61 -7.42
C ILE A 43 -6.61 -18.38 -6.62
N LEU A 44 -5.75 -17.74 -5.82
CA LEU A 44 -6.11 -16.59 -5.00
C LEU A 44 -5.76 -15.23 -5.62
N VAL A 45 -4.94 -15.20 -6.67
CA VAL A 45 -4.36 -13.94 -7.17
C VAL A 45 -4.45 -13.80 -8.68
N ASN A 46 -4.51 -14.92 -9.41
CA ASN A 46 -4.56 -14.92 -10.86
C ASN A 46 -5.98 -15.28 -11.37
N PRO A 47 -6.82 -14.28 -11.68
CA PRO A 47 -8.17 -14.54 -12.19
C PRO A 47 -8.16 -15.26 -13.54
N VAL A 48 -7.13 -15.08 -14.37
CA VAL A 48 -7.00 -15.76 -15.67
C VAL A 48 -6.80 -17.27 -15.47
N HIS A 49 -5.99 -17.66 -14.47
CA HIS A 49 -5.79 -19.06 -14.12
C HIS A 49 -7.09 -19.72 -13.65
N VAL A 50 -7.89 -19.00 -12.87
CA VAL A 50 -9.20 -19.46 -12.41
C VAL A 50 -10.18 -19.62 -13.57
N VAL A 51 -10.24 -18.65 -14.49
CA VAL A 51 -11.08 -18.73 -15.70
C VAL A 51 -10.70 -19.92 -16.58
N HIS A 52 -9.41 -20.18 -16.78
CA HIS A 52 -8.94 -21.32 -17.57
C HIS A 52 -9.29 -22.67 -16.92
N LEU A 53 -9.21 -22.77 -15.59
CA LEU A 53 -9.67 -23.94 -14.84
C LEU A 53 -11.18 -24.16 -14.96
N ILE A 54 -11.98 -23.08 -14.98
CA ILE A 54 -13.44 -23.14 -15.14
C ILE A 54 -13.82 -23.55 -16.57
N GLN A 55 -13.12 -23.03 -17.58
CA GLN A 55 -13.39 -23.33 -18.99
C GLN A 55 -13.06 -24.79 -19.36
N ASN A 56 -12.06 -25.38 -18.70
CA ASN A 56 -11.59 -26.73 -19.01
C ASN A 56 -12.33 -27.86 -18.27
N ASN A 57 -13.15 -27.57 -17.26
CA ASN A 57 -13.93 -28.58 -16.51
C ASN A 57 -15.44 -28.29 -16.60
N ALA A 58 -16.08 -28.88 -17.59
CA ALA A 58 -17.48 -28.65 -17.93
C ALA A 58 -18.48 -28.96 -16.79
N LEU A 59 -19.25 -27.92 -16.46
CA LEU A 59 -20.62 -27.85 -15.91
C LEU A 59 -20.87 -27.77 -14.38
N ASP A 60 -21.93 -26.97 -14.15
CA ASP A 60 -22.73 -26.67 -12.95
C ASP A 60 -22.07 -25.90 -11.80
N SER A 61 -21.79 -24.61 -12.01
CA SER A 61 -21.12 -23.83 -10.97
C SER A 61 -21.16 -22.31 -11.15
N ALA A 62 -22.17 -21.71 -11.81
CA ALA A 62 -22.16 -20.25 -12.09
C ALA A 62 -21.90 -19.38 -10.84
N THR A 63 -22.37 -19.81 -9.66
CA THR A 63 -22.11 -19.14 -8.38
C THR A 63 -20.71 -19.43 -7.82
N GLN A 64 -20.22 -20.66 -7.98
CA GLN A 64 -18.88 -21.08 -7.56
C GLN A 64 -17.77 -20.46 -8.44
N SER A 65 -18.03 -20.31 -9.75
CA SER A 65 -17.16 -19.62 -10.69
C SER A 65 -17.13 -18.11 -10.42
N LEU A 66 -18.27 -17.51 -10.09
CA LEU A 66 -18.32 -16.10 -9.68
C LEU A 66 -17.49 -15.87 -8.40
N LEU A 67 -17.70 -16.69 -7.36
CA LEU A 67 -16.92 -16.62 -6.12
C LEU A 67 -15.42 -16.84 -6.36
N ALA A 68 -15.07 -17.77 -7.25
CA ALA A 68 -13.68 -18.06 -7.59
C ALA A 68 -13.00 -16.91 -8.35
N ILE A 69 -13.74 -16.09 -9.11
CA ILE A 69 -13.20 -14.90 -9.79
C ILE A 69 -13.18 -13.68 -8.85
N VAL A 70 -14.20 -13.52 -8.02
CA VAL A 70 -14.33 -12.40 -7.08
C VAL A 70 -13.23 -12.43 -6.02
N ALA A 71 -12.85 -13.61 -5.52
CA ALA A 71 -11.81 -13.72 -4.50
C ALA A 71 -10.45 -13.14 -4.95
N PRO A 72 -9.89 -13.50 -6.12
CA PRO A 72 -8.69 -12.86 -6.67
C PRO A 72 -8.85 -11.36 -6.89
N LEU A 73 -10.00 -10.94 -7.42
CA LEU A 73 -10.25 -9.53 -7.70
C LEU A 73 -10.25 -8.69 -6.42
N MET A 74 -10.97 -9.16 -5.39
CA MET A 74 -11.02 -8.53 -4.07
C MET A 74 -9.64 -8.50 -3.44
N PHE A 75 -8.89 -9.59 -3.52
CA PHE A 75 -7.55 -9.68 -2.96
C PHE A 75 -6.58 -8.69 -3.63
N LEU A 76 -6.61 -8.57 -4.97
CA LEU A 76 -5.83 -7.57 -5.70
C LEU A 76 -6.27 -6.14 -5.35
N THR A 77 -7.58 -5.90 -5.22
CA THR A 77 -8.14 -4.59 -4.89
C THR A 77 -7.71 -4.13 -3.51
N VAL A 78 -7.75 -5.01 -2.50
CA VAL A 78 -7.27 -4.71 -1.15
C VAL A 78 -5.78 -4.38 -1.15
N GLY A 79 -4.97 -5.15 -1.90
CA GLY A 79 -3.55 -4.87 -2.07
C GLY A 79 -3.27 -3.51 -2.70
N ALA A 80 -3.99 -3.20 -3.78
CA ALA A 80 -3.90 -1.92 -4.46
C ALA A 80 -4.27 -0.75 -3.54
N LEU A 81 -5.36 -0.90 -2.76
CA LEU A 81 -5.78 0.10 -1.77
C LEU A 81 -4.72 0.29 -0.68
N LEU A 82 -4.10 -0.80 -0.20
CA LEU A 82 -3.05 -0.74 0.81
C LEU A 82 -1.81 0.01 0.28
N LEU A 83 -1.40 -0.28 -0.96
CA LEU A 83 -0.29 0.43 -1.61
C LEU A 83 -0.62 1.91 -1.84
N LEU A 84 -1.86 2.22 -2.25
CA LEU A 84 -2.32 3.59 -2.44
C LEU A 84 -2.34 4.35 -1.11
N LEU A 85 -2.81 3.74 -0.03
CA LEU A 85 -2.77 4.32 1.32
C LEU A 85 -1.34 4.59 1.77
N LEU A 86 -0.43 3.63 1.59
CA LEU A 86 0.99 3.83 1.90
C LEU A 86 1.58 5.00 1.11
N LEU A 87 1.27 5.10 -0.19
CA LEU A 87 1.71 6.20 -1.04
C LEU A 87 1.15 7.53 -0.54
N PHE A 88 -0.16 7.61 -0.28
CA PHE A 88 -0.84 8.82 0.17
C PHE A 88 -0.24 9.34 1.50
N VAL A 89 -0.09 8.46 2.49
CA VAL A 89 0.51 8.81 3.79
C VAL A 89 1.96 9.27 3.61
N THR A 90 2.72 8.60 2.74
CA THR A 90 4.11 8.95 2.45
C THR A 90 4.23 10.33 1.80
N VAL A 91 3.41 10.63 0.79
CA VAL A 91 3.40 11.93 0.13
C VAL A 91 2.96 13.03 1.11
N GLY A 92 1.94 12.76 1.94
CA GLY A 92 1.48 13.68 2.98
C GLY A 92 2.60 14.06 3.96
N LEU A 93 3.31 13.07 4.49
CA LEU A 93 4.42 13.29 5.44
C LEU A 93 5.61 14.02 4.78
N ILE A 94 5.92 13.72 3.52
CA ILE A 94 6.97 14.45 2.78
C ILE A 94 6.57 15.93 2.61
N ASN A 95 5.31 16.20 2.27
CA ASN A 95 4.80 17.56 2.12
C ASN A 95 4.79 18.32 3.45
N GLU A 96 4.40 17.68 4.55
CA GLU A 96 4.52 18.27 5.90
C GLU A 96 5.97 18.64 6.22
N GLY A 97 6.92 17.73 5.95
CA GLY A 97 8.35 17.98 6.15
C GLY A 97 8.87 19.16 5.32
N ARG A 98 8.38 19.32 4.08
CA ARG A 98 8.73 20.45 3.21
C ARG A 98 8.13 21.76 3.73
N LEU A 99 6.87 21.75 4.17
CA LEU A 99 6.19 22.94 4.70
C LEU A 99 6.89 23.47 5.96
N ILE A 100 7.27 22.58 6.88
CA ILE A 100 8.00 22.96 8.10
C ILE A 100 9.32 23.67 7.76
N ARG A 101 10.10 23.13 6.81
CA ARG A 101 11.37 23.75 6.39
C ARG A 101 11.17 25.14 5.78
N LEU A 102 10.12 25.33 4.98
CA LEU A 102 9.81 26.64 4.38
C LEU A 102 9.40 27.68 5.43
N LEU A 103 8.65 27.26 6.46
CA LEU A 103 8.27 28.13 7.58
C LEU A 103 9.50 28.53 8.43
N GLU A 104 10.40 27.59 8.72
CA GLU A 104 11.67 27.87 9.40
C GLU A 104 12.52 28.87 8.61
N GLN A 105 12.61 28.71 7.28
CA GLN A 105 13.40 29.58 6.41
C GLN A 105 12.83 31.01 6.32
N LYS A 106 11.50 31.17 6.41
CA LYS A 106 10.84 32.49 6.41
C LYS A 106 10.91 33.20 7.76
N GLN A 107 11.16 32.48 8.85
CA GLN A 107 11.31 33.02 10.21
C GLN A 107 12.77 33.23 10.62
N ALA A 108 13.73 32.77 9.83
CA ALA A 108 15.13 33.14 9.99
C ALA A 108 15.31 34.64 9.67
N PRO A 109 16.02 35.41 10.50
CA PRO A 109 16.21 36.86 10.34
C PRO A 109 16.99 37.22 9.06
#